data_AF-A0A935WF77-F1
#
_entry.id   AF-A0A935WF77-F1
#
_cell.length_a   1.000
_cell.length_b   1.000
_cell.length_c   1.000
_cell.angle_alpha   90.00
_cell.angle_beta   90.00
_cell.angle_gamma   90.00
#
_symmetry.space_group_name_H-M   'P 1'
#
loop_
_entity.id
_entity.type
_entity.pdbx_description
1 polymer ?
#
loop_
_entity_poly.entity_id
_entity_poly.type
_entity_poly.pdbx_seq_one_letter_code
_entity_poly.pdbx_strand_id
1 'polypeptide(L)' 'MTLVTTPAIVLATWRYGETSKIVRLATQDLGVQGVIAKGALRPRAGSARRCRC' A
#
# COMPACT_ATOMS: atom_id res chain seq x y z
N MET A 1 2.45 -5.38 -17.85
CA MET A 1 2.39 -4.59 -16.59
C MET A 1 3.53 -5.06 -15.70
N THR A 2 4.57 -4.25 -15.56
CA THR A 2 5.81 -4.58 -14.85
C THR A 2 5.67 -4.32 -13.36
N LEU A 3 6.11 -5.26 -12.52
CA LEU A 3 6.14 -5.07 -11.08
C LEU A 3 7.29 -4.13 -10.72
N VAL A 4 6.98 -2.98 -10.16
CA VAL A 4 7.97 -1.99 -9.69
C VAL A 4 8.05 -2.07 -8.18
N THR A 5 9.26 -2.28 -7.67
CA THR A 5 9.56 -2.30 -6.23
C THR A 5 10.41 -1.09 -5.89
N THR A 6 9.82 -0.15 -5.17
CA THR A 6 10.50 1.07 -4.68
C THR A 6 10.20 1.23 -3.20
N PRO A 7 11.16 1.76 -2.41
CA PRO A 7 10.88 2.23 -1.06
C PRO A 7 9.75 3.26 -1.06
N ALA A 8 8.83 3.13 -0.11
CA ALA A 8 7.68 4.02 0.01
C ALA A 8 7.17 4.13 1.45
N ILE A 9 6.69 5.32 1.80
CA ILE A 9 6.08 5.62 3.10
C ILE A 9 4.57 5.83 2.92
N VAL A 10 3.77 5.27 3.82
CA VAL A 10 2.32 5.46 3.84
C VAL A 10 1.98 6.83 4.40
N LEU A 11 1.32 7.66 3.60
CA LEU A 11 0.84 8.98 4.02
C LEU A 11 -0.59 8.93 4.57
N ALA A 12 -1.47 8.18 3.90
CA ALA A 12 -2.87 8.07 4.29
C ALA A 12 -3.47 6.74 3.83
N THR A 13 -4.48 6.27 4.55
CA THR A 13 -5.22 5.05 4.22
C THR A 13 -6.71 5.28 4.34
N TRP A 14 -7.47 4.83 3.34
CA TRP A 14 -8.93 4.81 3.37
C TRP A 14 -9.43 3.39 3.17
N ARG A 15 -10.49 3.02 3.87
CA ARG A 15 -11.16 1.73 3.62
C ARG A 15 -11.85 1.79 2.26
N TYR A 16 -11.66 0.75 1.47
CA TYR A 16 -12.27 0.61 0.15
C TYR A 16 -12.91 -0.77 0.03
N GLY A 17 -14.23 -0.81 0.23
CA GLY A 17 -14.98 -2.04 0.32
C GLY A 17 -14.61 -2.90 1.53
N GLU A 18 -15.06 -4.15 1.51
CA GLU A 18 -14.98 -5.06 2.66
C GLU A 18 -13.58 -5.67 2.86
N THR A 19 -12.78 -5.75 1.79
CA THR A 19 -11.49 -6.47 1.80
C THR A 19 -10.29 -5.62 1.43
N SER A 20 -10.51 -4.42 0.89
CA SER A 20 -9.45 -3.60 0.28
C SER A 20 -9.31 -2.23 0.95
N LYS A 21 -8.18 -1.57 0.69
CA LYS A 21 -7.92 -0.19 1.13
C LYS A 21 -7.31 0.59 -0.01
N ILE A 22 -7.64 1.88 -0.09
CA ILE A 22 -6.87 2.83 -0.88
C ILE A 22 -5.78 3.38 0.02
N VAL A 23 -4.55 3.42 -0.49
CA VAL A 23 -3.37 3.88 0.23
C VAL A 23 -2.69 4.97 -0.60
N ARG A 24 -2.38 6.10 0.02
CA ARG A 24 -1.45 7.09 -0.54
C ARG A 24 -0.05 6.77 -0.06
N LEU A 25 0.85 6.53 -1.02
CA LEU A 25 2.25 6.25 -0.80
C LEU A 25 3.08 7.42 -1.30
N ALA A 26 4.04 7.89 -0.51
CA ALA A 26 5.16 8.67 -1.02
C ALA A 26 6.28 7.70 -1.37
N THR A 27 6.53 7.51 -2.66
CA THR A 27 7.65 6.71 -3.17
C THR A 27 8.86 7.62 -3.40
N GLN A 28 10.05 7.06 -3.29
CA GLN A 28 11.29 7.82 -3.49
C GLN A 28 11.44 8.29 -4.94
N ASP A 29 11.21 7.39 -5.90
CA ASP A 29 11.48 7.67 -7.32
C ASP A 29 10.26 8.18 -8.11
N LEU A 30 9.04 7.82 -7.69
CA LEU A 30 7.81 8.08 -8.46
C LEU A 30 6.90 9.12 -7.78
N GLY A 31 7.36 9.73 -6.68
CA GLY A 31 6.61 10.70 -5.89
C GLY A 31 5.37 10.08 -5.23
N VAL A 32 4.31 10.86 -5.11
CA VAL A 32 3.08 10.43 -4.42
C VAL A 32 2.20 9.62 -5.36
N GLN A 33 1.89 8.38 -4.97
CA GLN A 33 1.09 7.43 -5.75
C GLN A 33 -0.12 6.94 -4.95
N GLY A 34 -1.26 6.81 -5.63
CA GLY A 34 -2.48 6.22 -5.07
C GLY A 34 -2.57 4.75 -5.48
N VAL A 35 -2.61 3.85 -4.50
CA VAL A 35 -2.60 2.40 -4.74
C VAL A 35 -3.78 1.73 -4.02
N ILE A 36 -4.41 0.75 -4.69
CA ILE A 36 -5.43 -0.10 -4.07
C ILE A 36 -4.74 -1.35 -3.50
N ALA A 37 -4.66 -1.43 -2.19
CA ALA A 37 -4.19 -2.61 -1.47
C ALA A 37 -5.34 -3.62 -1.32
N LYS A 38 -5.41 -4.56 -2.26
CA LYS A 38 -6.41 -5.65 -2.23
C LYS A 38 -6.09 -6.63 -1.10
N GLY A 39 -7.12 -7.08 -0.38
CA GLY A 39 -6.97 -8.05 0.72
C GLY A 39 -6.29 -7.49 1.97
N ALA A 40 -6.04 -6.18 2.06
CA ALA A 40 -5.36 -5.53 3.18
C ALA A 40 -6.19 -5.48 4.48
N LEU A 41 -7.48 -5.83 4.43
CA LEU A 41 -8.34 -5.92 5.62
C LEU A 41 -8.33 -7.31 6.27
N ARG A 42 -7.93 -8.37 5.56
CA ARG A 42 -7.78 -9.71 6.14
C ARG A 42 -6.35 -9.88 6.63
N PRO A 43 -6.10 -10.05 7.95
CA PRO A 43 -4.75 -10.18 8.47
C PRO A 43 -4.18 -11.55 8.09
N ARG A 44 -3.69 -11.67 6.86
CA ARG A 44 -2.78 -12.75 6.46
C ARG A 44 -1.37 -12.19 6.60
N ALA A 45 -0.44 -13.00 7.09
CA ALA A 45 0.88 -12.62 7.60
C ALA A 45 1.88 -11.98 6.59
N GLY A 46 1.42 -11.24 5.58
CA GLY A 46 2.25 -10.65 4.52
C GLY A 46 1.87 -9.25 4.02
N SER A 47 0.73 -8.64 4.41
CA SER A 47 0.34 -7.30 3.92
C SER A 47 0.32 -6.20 4.99
N ALA A 48 0.48 -6.58 6.27
CA ALA A 48 0.43 -5.68 7.42
C ALA A 48 1.60 -5.88 8.40
N ARG A 49 2.67 -6.59 8.00
CA ARG A 49 3.95 -6.34 8.67
C ARG A 49 4.30 -4.92 8.30
N ARG A 50 4.55 -4.07 9.30
CA ARG A 50 5.19 -2.75 9.16
C ARG A 50 5.98 -2.77 7.85
N CYS A 51 5.65 -1.89 6.90
CA CYS A 51 6.63 -1.49 5.90
C CYS A 51 7.82 -0.98 6.72
N ARG A 52 8.74 -1.89 7.07
CA ARG A 52 10.08 -1.53 7.47
C ARG A 52 10.68 -1.02 6.17
N CYS A 53 10.83 0.28 6.13
CA CYS A 53 11.74 0.97 5.22
C CYS A 53 13.10 0.27 5.21
#